data_AF-A0A956Q7G8-F1
#
_entry.id   AF-A0A956Q7G8-F1
#
_cell.length_a   1.000
_cell.length_b   1.000
_cell.length_c   1.000
_cell.angle_alpha   90.00
_cell.angle_beta   90.00
_cell.angle_gamma   90.00
#
_symmetry.space_group_name_H-M   'P 1'
#
loop_
_entity.id
_entity.type
_entity.pdbx_description
1 polymer ?
#
loop_
_entity_poly.entity_id
_entity_poly.type
_entity_poly.pdbx_seq_one_letter_code
_entity_poly.pdbx_strand_id
1 'polypeptide(L)'
;MQRAIDGRDEVAFRALLEPLDGRQLSEMQVYANASLLMYVCERGSPAMVSALLEKGLEPLELPFSDNNELKACLKSKDQAAEILPLVLDWLPAELLDEMIDSPWDPDPEEPGLYKSALELAEQHPDPRLAEMLKARRSGS
;
A
#
# COMPACT_ATOMS: atom_id res chain seq x y z
N MET A 1 -1.89 -10.95 -14.06
CA MET A 1 -1.56 -10.39 -12.74
C MET A 1 -2.77 -10.42 -11.80
N GLN A 2 -3.83 -9.64 -12.07
CA GLN A 2 -5.01 -9.52 -11.17
C GLN A 2 -5.60 -10.86 -10.71
N ARG A 3 -5.88 -11.80 -11.63
CA ARG A 3 -6.42 -13.13 -11.26
C ARG A 3 -5.54 -13.90 -10.27
N ALA A 4 -4.22 -13.79 -10.40
CA ALA A 4 -3.29 -14.44 -9.47
C ALA A 4 -3.39 -13.78 -8.09
N ILE A 5 -3.47 -12.45 -8.03
CA ILE A 5 -3.62 -11.68 -6.78
C ILE A 5 -4.96 -11.99 -6.10
N ASP A 6 -6.08 -11.91 -6.84
CA ASP A 6 -7.42 -12.21 -6.33
C ASP A 6 -7.55 -13.66 -5.81
N GLY A 7 -6.90 -14.60 -6.50
CA GLY A 7 -6.84 -16.00 -6.10
C GLY A 7 -5.77 -16.31 -5.05
N ARG A 8 -4.95 -15.33 -4.65
CA ARG A 8 -3.74 -15.52 -3.82
C ARG A 8 -2.83 -16.66 -4.34
N ASP A 9 -2.75 -16.82 -5.67
CA ASP A 9 -1.88 -17.78 -6.34
C ASP A 9 -0.45 -17.24 -6.43
N GLU A 10 0.33 -17.49 -5.40
CA GLU A 10 1.71 -16.99 -5.25
C GLU A 10 2.65 -17.51 -6.34
N VAL A 11 2.43 -18.74 -6.82
CA VAL A 11 3.25 -19.35 -7.87
C VAL A 11 3.00 -18.65 -9.20
N ALA A 12 1.73 -18.49 -9.58
CA ALA A 12 1.39 -17.76 -10.79
C ALA A 12 1.82 -16.29 -10.71
N PHE A 13 1.67 -15.65 -9.54
CA PHE A 13 2.10 -14.28 -9.33
C PHE A 13 3.61 -14.13 -9.52
N ARG A 14 4.44 -14.98 -8.89
CA ARG A 14 5.91 -14.94 -9.05
C ARG A 14 6.32 -15.19 -10.50
N ALA A 15 5.70 -16.15 -11.19
CA ALA A 15 5.97 -16.42 -12.61
C ALA A 15 5.66 -15.20 -13.50
N LEU A 16 4.64 -14.42 -13.15
CA LEU A 16 4.27 -13.20 -13.87
C LEU A 16 5.17 -12.00 -13.53
N LEU A 17 5.74 -11.94 -12.32
CA LEU A 17 6.71 -10.91 -11.92
C LEU A 17 8.10 -11.15 -12.52
N GLU A 18 8.45 -12.40 -12.83
CA GLU A 18 9.80 -12.77 -13.25
C GLU A 18 10.36 -11.94 -14.41
N PRO A 19 9.63 -11.71 -15.53
CA PRO A 19 10.17 -10.94 -16.65
C PRO A 19 10.15 -9.42 -16.45
N LEU A 20 9.69 -8.93 -15.30
CA LEU A 20 9.50 -7.51 -15.01
C LEU A 20 10.55 -7.01 -14.02
N ASP A 21 11.06 -5.80 -14.26
CA ASP A 21 11.91 -5.08 -13.31
C ASP A 21 11.10 -4.16 -12.39
N GLY A 22 11.75 -3.65 -11.34
CA GLY A 22 11.13 -2.78 -10.34
C GLY A 22 10.51 -1.51 -10.93
N ARG A 23 11.16 -0.90 -11.94
CA ARG A 23 10.66 0.30 -12.59
C ARG A 23 9.37 0.02 -13.35
N GLN A 24 9.34 -1.04 -14.15
CA GLN A 24 8.14 -1.46 -14.86
C GLN A 24 7.00 -1.73 -13.88
N LEU A 25 7.29 -2.36 -12.74
CA LEU A 25 6.31 -2.68 -11.71
C LEU A 25 5.79 -1.44 -10.95
N SER A 26 6.65 -0.46 -10.68
CA SER A 26 6.25 0.81 -10.07
C SER A 26 5.26 1.58 -10.93
N GLU A 27 5.47 1.60 -12.25
CA GLU A 27 4.61 2.31 -13.20
C GLU A 27 3.30 1.55 -13.51
N MET A 28 3.16 0.30 -13.07
CA MET A 28 1.95 -0.50 -13.34
C MET A 28 0.78 -0.03 -12.49
N GLN A 29 -0.30 0.35 -13.17
CA GLN A 29 -1.59 0.67 -12.58
C GLN A 29 -2.58 -0.46 -12.84
N VAL A 30 -3.30 -0.87 -11.79
CA VAL A 30 -4.41 -1.83 -11.90
C VAL A 30 -5.71 -1.11 -12.24
N TYR A 31 -5.88 0.09 -11.66
CA TYR A 31 -6.93 1.07 -11.97
C TYR A 31 -6.32 2.46 -11.98
N ALA A 32 -7.03 3.47 -12.50
CA ALA A 32 -6.54 4.85 -12.58
C ALA A 32 -6.13 5.46 -11.23
N ASN A 33 -6.61 4.91 -10.12
CA ASN A 33 -6.32 5.34 -8.75
C ASN A 33 -5.57 4.29 -7.92
N ALA A 34 -5.04 3.21 -8.52
CA ALA A 34 -4.36 2.16 -7.79
C ALA A 34 -3.14 1.60 -8.54
N SER A 35 -1.97 1.73 -7.92
CA SER A 35 -0.75 1.06 -8.35
C SER A 35 -0.87 -0.46 -8.14
N LEU A 36 0.02 -1.23 -8.78
CA LEU A 36 0.11 -2.66 -8.54
C LEU A 36 0.39 -2.98 -7.07
N LEU A 37 1.25 -2.21 -6.41
CA LEU A 37 1.56 -2.40 -4.99
C LEU A 37 0.32 -2.16 -4.11
N MET A 38 -0.42 -1.06 -4.34
CA MET A 38 -1.68 -0.81 -3.63
C MET A 38 -2.66 -1.98 -3.79
N TYR A 39 -2.84 -2.48 -5.02
CA TYR A 39 -3.77 -3.57 -5.27
C TYR A 39 -3.34 -4.90 -4.60
N VAL A 40 -2.03 -5.20 -4.57
CA VAL A 40 -1.50 -6.37 -3.86
C VAL A 40 -1.63 -6.22 -2.35
N CYS A 41 -1.40 -5.03 -1.79
CA CYS A 41 -1.59 -4.76 -0.36
C CYS A 41 -3.05 -4.96 0.08
N GLU A 42 -4.01 -4.55 -0.73
CA GLU A 42 -5.43 -4.68 -0.40
C GLU A 42 -5.93 -6.13 -0.53
N ARG A 43 -5.48 -6.86 -1.55
CA ARG A 43 -6.14 -8.12 -1.98
C ARG A 43 -5.26 -9.37 -1.91
N GLY A 44 -3.95 -9.20 -1.95
CA GLY A 44 -2.96 -10.27 -2.01
C GLY A 44 -2.65 -10.91 -0.65
N SER A 45 -1.45 -11.47 -0.54
CA SER A 45 -0.86 -12.00 0.69
C SER A 45 0.43 -11.26 1.05
N PRO A 46 0.90 -11.34 2.31
CA PRO A 46 2.22 -10.84 2.71
C PRO A 46 3.34 -11.34 1.79
N ALA A 47 3.30 -12.61 1.38
CA ALA A 47 4.32 -13.17 0.49
C ALA A 47 4.29 -12.56 -0.91
N MET A 48 3.12 -12.18 -1.42
CA MET A 48 3.00 -11.43 -2.68
C MET A 48 3.53 -10.01 -2.54
N VAL A 49 3.24 -9.34 -1.42
CA VAL A 49 3.79 -8.01 -1.13
C VAL A 49 5.31 -8.07 -1.07
N SER A 50 5.89 -8.98 -0.28
CA SER A 50 7.33 -9.19 -0.22
C SER A 50 7.94 -9.47 -1.60
N ALA A 51 7.34 -10.39 -2.38
CA ALA A 51 7.83 -10.73 -3.71
C ALA A 51 7.85 -9.53 -4.66
N LEU A 52 6.88 -8.63 -4.51
CA LEU A 52 6.83 -7.41 -5.29
C LEU A 52 7.93 -6.44 -4.82
N LEU A 53 8.00 -6.14 -3.52
CA LEU A 53 9.00 -5.23 -2.95
C LEU A 53 10.45 -5.66 -3.22
N GLU A 54 10.73 -6.97 -3.25
CA GLU A 54 12.03 -7.56 -3.63
C GLU A 54 12.50 -7.15 -5.04
N LYS A 55 11.60 -6.71 -5.93
CA LYS A 55 11.95 -6.22 -7.28
C LYS A 55 12.52 -4.80 -7.28
N GLY A 56 12.57 -4.12 -6.14
CA GLY A 56 13.11 -2.76 -6.02
C GLY A 56 12.14 -1.71 -6.57
N LEU A 57 10.90 -1.73 -6.10
CA LEU A 57 9.92 -0.72 -6.46
C LEU A 57 10.31 0.63 -5.87
N GLU A 58 9.98 1.68 -6.61
CA GLU A 58 9.92 3.05 -6.15
C GLU A 58 8.45 3.45 -5.88
N PRO A 59 8.18 4.24 -4.82
CA PRO A 59 6.86 4.82 -4.58
C PRO A 59 6.39 5.65 -5.78
N LEU A 60 5.10 5.56 -6.08
CA LEU A 60 4.48 6.31 -7.18
C LEU A 60 3.26 7.07 -6.68
N GLU A 61 3.32 8.39 -6.77
CA GLU A 61 2.15 9.24 -6.59
C GLU A 61 1.27 9.19 -7.84
N LEU A 62 -0.03 8.94 -7.63
CA LEU A 62 -1.03 8.90 -8.69
C LEU A 62 -1.87 10.19 -8.64
N PRO A 63 -1.92 11.01 -9.71
CA PRO A 63 -2.53 12.35 -9.66
C PRO A 63 -4.00 12.43 -9.26
N PHE A 64 -4.75 11.34 -9.40
CA PHE A 64 -6.18 11.27 -9.11
C PHE A 64 -6.51 10.19 -8.07
N SER A 65 -5.51 9.74 -7.32
CA SER A 65 -5.72 8.75 -6.27
C SER A 65 -5.92 9.45 -4.94
N ASP A 66 -7.00 9.05 -4.26
CA ASP A 66 -7.18 9.35 -2.85
C ASP A 66 -6.47 8.34 -1.95
N ASN A 67 -5.68 7.43 -2.53
CA ASN A 67 -5.16 6.25 -1.86
C ASN A 67 -3.64 6.30 -1.86
N ASN A 68 -3.05 5.61 -0.88
CA ASN A 68 -1.63 5.31 -0.86
C ASN A 68 -1.42 3.86 -0.41
N GLU A 69 -0.19 3.37 -0.46
CA GLU A 69 0.14 1.99 -0.11
C GLU A 69 -0.27 1.64 1.32
N LEU A 70 -0.13 2.56 2.29
CA LEU A 70 -0.53 2.35 3.68
C LEU A 70 -2.05 2.21 3.80
N LYS A 71 -2.82 3.11 3.17
CA LYS A 71 -4.29 3.03 3.12
C LYS A 71 -4.75 1.73 2.46
N ALA A 72 -4.04 1.26 1.43
CA ALA A 72 -4.33 -0.02 0.79
C ALA A 72 -4.08 -1.22 1.72
N CYS A 73 -3.03 -1.20 2.53
CA CYS A 73 -2.78 -2.23 3.55
C CYS A 73 -3.96 -2.34 4.54
N LEU A 74 -4.47 -1.20 5.00
CA LEU A 74 -5.56 -1.12 5.99
C LEU A 74 -6.91 -1.61 5.44
N LYS A 75 -7.07 -1.65 4.11
CA LYS A 75 -8.25 -2.22 3.45
C LYS A 75 -8.19 -3.75 3.34
N SER A 76 -7.04 -4.36 3.64
CA SER A 76 -6.90 -5.83 3.67
C SER A 76 -7.73 -6.42 4.81
N LYS A 77 -8.64 -7.34 4.47
CA LYS A 77 -9.65 -7.86 5.41
C LYS A 77 -9.06 -8.63 6.58
N ASP A 78 -7.98 -9.37 6.34
CA ASP A 78 -7.46 -10.40 7.24
C ASP A 78 -5.93 -10.37 7.39
N GLN A 79 -5.22 -9.54 6.63
CA GLN A 79 -3.75 -9.57 6.57
C GLN A 79 -3.12 -8.18 6.75
N ALA A 80 -3.89 -7.17 7.16
CA ALA A 80 -3.37 -5.81 7.34
C ALA A 80 -2.20 -5.76 8.33
N ALA A 81 -2.24 -6.53 9.41
CA ALA A 81 -1.19 -6.54 10.45
C ALA A 81 0.12 -7.17 9.98
N GLU A 82 0.06 -8.06 8.99
CA GLU A 82 1.21 -8.73 8.40
C GLU A 82 1.75 -7.98 7.18
N ILE A 83 0.89 -7.28 6.43
CA ILE A 83 1.25 -6.52 5.23
C ILE A 83 1.82 -5.14 5.60
N LEU A 84 1.18 -4.43 6.53
CA LEU A 84 1.57 -3.07 6.90
C LEU A 84 3.06 -2.91 7.26
N PRO A 85 3.67 -3.76 8.11
CA PRO A 85 5.10 -3.63 8.44
C PRO A 85 6.01 -3.79 7.21
N LEU A 86 5.65 -4.62 6.23
CA LEU A 86 6.44 -4.79 5.01
C LEU A 86 6.52 -3.50 4.21
N VAL A 87 5.39 -2.79 4.09
CA VAL A 87 5.32 -1.52 3.38
C VAL A 87 6.02 -0.42 4.18
N LEU A 88 5.83 -0.36 5.49
CA LEU A 88 6.53 0.60 6.35
C LEU A 88 8.05 0.47 6.30
N ASP A 89 8.57 -0.75 6.17
CA ASP A 89 10.01 -1.01 6.05
C ASP A 89 10.58 -0.68 4.68
N TRP A 90 9.73 -0.68 3.64
CA TRP A 90 10.12 -0.32 2.28
C TRP A 90 10.05 1.19 2.01
N LEU A 91 9.16 1.91 2.68
CA LEU A 91 8.93 3.34 2.42
C LEU A 91 10.16 4.20 2.76
N PRO A 92 10.56 5.12 1.86
CA PRO A 92 11.54 6.15 2.17
C PRO A 92 11.09 7.01 3.37
N ALA A 93 12.03 7.36 4.25
CA ALA A 93 11.74 8.09 5.48
C ALA A 93 11.09 9.45 5.21
N GLU A 94 11.49 10.11 4.14
CA GLU A 94 10.97 11.40 3.69
C GLU A 94 9.49 11.37 3.28
N LEU A 95 8.94 10.20 2.95
CA LEU A 95 7.53 10.03 2.56
C LEU A 95 6.64 9.54 3.72
N LEU A 96 7.23 9.03 4.80
CA LEU A 96 6.47 8.38 5.87
C LEU A 96 5.41 9.30 6.47
N ASP A 97 5.79 10.50 6.90
CA ASP A 97 4.86 11.42 7.57
C ASP A 97 3.72 11.83 6.65
N GLU A 98 4.02 12.14 5.38
CA GLU A 98 3.01 12.48 4.39
C GLU A 98 2.05 11.31 4.13
N MET A 99 2.56 10.09 3.96
CA MET A 99 1.70 8.94 3.70
C MET A 99 0.87 8.52 4.92
N ILE A 100 1.33 8.83 6.14
CA ILE A 100 0.63 8.53 7.39
C ILE A 100 -0.47 9.56 7.66
N ASP A 101 -0.14 10.85 7.60
CA ASP A 101 -0.99 11.93 8.09
C ASP A 101 -1.83 12.58 6.99
N SER A 102 -1.42 12.54 5.72
CA SER A 102 -2.20 13.15 4.64
C SER A 102 -3.43 12.31 4.31
N PRO A 103 -4.61 12.93 4.12
CA PRO A 103 -5.77 12.24 3.58
C PRO A 103 -5.61 11.85 2.11
N TRP A 104 -4.59 12.41 1.42
CA TRP A 104 -4.38 12.31 -0.02
C TRP A 104 -5.65 12.77 -0.75
N ASP A 105 -5.97 14.05 -0.66
CA ASP A 105 -7.18 14.61 -1.28
C ASP A 105 -6.88 15.08 -2.71
N PRO A 106 -7.36 14.38 -3.76
CA PRO A 106 -7.16 14.82 -5.14
C PRO A 106 -8.03 16.03 -5.52
N ASP A 107 -9.02 16.40 -4.69
CA ASP A 107 -9.92 17.53 -4.92
C ASP A 107 -10.13 18.36 -3.65
N PRO A 108 -9.22 19.31 -3.36
CA PRO A 108 -9.25 20.10 -2.14
C PRO A 108 -10.43 21.08 -2.06
N GLU A 109 -11.24 21.20 -3.12
CA GLU A 109 -12.45 22.03 -3.10
C GLU A 109 -13.59 21.39 -2.29
N GLU A 110 -13.51 20.08 -1.98
CA GLU A 110 -14.47 19.34 -1.14
C GLU A 110 -13.80 18.72 0.12
N PRO A 111 -13.35 19.56 1.09
CA PRO A 111 -12.57 19.08 2.22
C PRO A 111 -13.35 18.14 3.14
N GLY A 112 -12.67 17.07 3.59
CA GLY A 112 -13.16 16.17 4.64
C GLY A 112 -13.83 14.88 4.14
N LEU A 113 -13.80 14.60 2.84
CA LEU A 113 -14.26 13.32 2.29
C LEU A 113 -13.28 12.17 2.57
N TYR A 114 -11.98 12.45 2.51
CA TYR A 114 -10.93 11.45 2.57
C TYR A 114 -10.26 11.43 3.95
N LYS A 115 -9.83 10.22 4.35
CA LYS A 115 -9.16 9.96 5.62
C LYS A 115 -7.69 9.62 5.39
N SER A 116 -6.82 10.03 6.32
CA SER A 116 -5.43 9.60 6.32
C SER A 116 -5.28 8.12 6.65
N ALA A 117 -4.09 7.56 6.44
CA ALA A 117 -3.81 6.19 6.86
C ALA A 117 -3.95 6.04 8.38
N LEU A 118 -3.51 7.03 9.16
CA LEU A 118 -3.66 7.01 10.61
C LEU A 118 -5.13 7.00 11.04
N GLU A 119 -5.96 7.87 10.46
CA GLU A 119 -7.40 7.93 10.79
C GLU A 119 -8.13 6.63 10.43
N LEU A 120 -7.75 5.98 9.32
CA LEU A 120 -8.30 4.68 8.95
C LEU A 120 -7.84 3.59 9.94
N ALA A 121 -6.59 3.60 10.38
CA ALA A 121 -6.06 2.63 11.32
C ALA A 121 -6.70 2.76 12.71
N GLU A 122 -6.98 3.99 13.17
CA GLU A 122 -7.67 4.24 14.45
C GLU A 122 -9.13 3.76 14.46
N GLN A 123 -9.76 3.65 13.28
CA GLN A 123 -11.09 3.09 13.12
C GLN A 123 -11.08 1.58 12.86
N HIS A 124 -9.89 1.00 12.66
CA HIS A 124 -9.75 -0.42 12.39
C HIS A 124 -9.98 -1.25 13.67
N PRO A 125 -10.64 -2.42 13.60
CA PRO A 125 -10.86 -3.27 14.78
C PRO A 125 -9.57 -3.78 15.45
N ASP A 126 -8.47 -3.82 14.70
CA ASP A 126 -7.14 -4.19 15.20
C ASP A 126 -6.34 -2.95 15.60
N PRO A 127 -6.22 -2.65 16.90
CA PRO A 127 -5.53 -1.45 17.37
C PRO A 127 -4.02 -1.48 17.08
N ARG A 128 -3.44 -2.66 16.80
CA ARG A 128 -2.01 -2.79 16.50
C ARG A 128 -1.61 -1.96 15.28
N LEU A 129 -2.52 -1.79 14.31
CA LEU A 129 -2.26 -1.03 13.09
C LEU A 129 -2.00 0.44 13.38
N ALA A 130 -2.82 1.07 14.22
CA ALA A 130 -2.63 2.45 14.63
C ALA A 130 -1.33 2.63 15.41
N GLU A 131 -1.00 1.68 16.29
CA GLU A 131 0.26 1.71 17.05
C GLU A 131 1.49 1.58 16.15
N MET A 132 1.45 0.74 15.11
CA MET A 132 2.54 0.62 14.13
C MET A 132 2.80 1.95 13.41
N LEU A 133 1.74 2.63 12.95
CA LEU A 133 1.85 3.93 12.28
C LEU A 133 2.41 5.02 13.21
N LYS A 134 1.90 5.11 14.45
CA LYS A 134 2.36 6.07 15.47
C LYS A 134 3.82 5.87 15.84
N ALA A 135 4.25 4.61 15.95
CA ALA A 135 5.64 4.27 16.26
C ALA A 135 6.59 4.65 15.12
N ARG A 136 6.19 4.47 13.86
CA ARG A 136 7.01 4.85 12.70
C ARG A 136 7.12 6.37 12.54
N ARG A 137 6.01 7.09 12.66
CA ARG A 137 5.98 8.56 12.64
C ARG A 137 6.91 9.22 13.67
N SER A 138 7.04 8.63 14.85
CA SER A 138 7.86 9.19 15.95
C SER A 138 9.36 8.86 15.81
N GLY A 139 9.75 8.06 14.81
CA GLY A 139 11.10 7.55 14.62
C GLY A 139 11.85 8.15 13.41
N SER A 140 11.23 9.09 12.69
CA SER A 140 11.79 9.81 11.54
C SER A 140 12.57 11.06 11.94
#